data_AF-A0A4R4S469-F1
#
_entry.id   AF-A0A4R4S469-F1
#
_cell.length_a   1.000
_cell.length_b   1.000
_cell.length_c   1.000
_cell.angle_alpha   90.00
_cell.angle_beta   90.00
_cell.angle_gamma   90.00
#
_symmetry.space_group_name_H-M   'P 1'
#
loop_
_entity.id
_entity.type
_entity.pdbx_description
1 polymer ?
#
loop_
_entity_poly.entity_id
_entity_poly.type
_entity_poly.pdbx_seq_one_letter_code
_entity_poly.pdbx_strand_id
1 'polypeptide(L)'
;MARWLMRPDGFEPRVGARFSLAAKPIEAVGFSGTVACEVLELVEPELISFSWDDAAAAEPSGWVVSFALRPEGRGTRLLFTHRGFDPDSPAAQRSRTIMGNGWRRIVAALGDAAAAA
;
A
#
# COMPACT_ATOMS: atom_id res chain seq x y z
N MET A 1 4.27 -3.81 10.00
CA MET A 1 3.11 -3.67 9.10
C MET A 1 1.80 -4.18 9.68
N ALA A 2 1.75 -5.40 10.24
CA ALA A 2 0.50 -5.98 10.78
C ALA A 2 -0.24 -5.13 11.83
N ARG A 3 0.46 -4.20 12.52
CA ARG A 3 -0.11 -3.28 13.51
C ARG A 3 -0.94 -2.13 12.91
N TRP A 4 -0.70 -1.74 11.65
CA TRP A 4 -1.26 -0.50 11.08
C TRP A 4 -1.76 -0.61 9.64
N LEU A 5 -1.33 -1.62 8.89
CA LEU A 5 -1.77 -1.87 7.49
C LEU A 5 -2.67 -3.11 7.43
N MET A 6 -2.05 -4.24 7.11
CA MET A 6 -2.63 -5.56 6.91
C MET A 6 -1.56 -6.55 7.35
N ARG A 7 -1.95 -7.78 7.66
CA ARG A 7 -0.99 -8.84 7.97
C ARG A 7 -0.26 -9.20 6.67
N PRO A 8 1.08 -9.00 6.60
CA PRO A 8 1.86 -9.50 5.49
C PRO A 8 2.10 -10.99 5.64
N ASP A 9 2.15 -11.69 4.52
CA ASP A 9 2.66 -13.05 4.42
C ASP A 9 3.84 -13.06 3.43
N GLY A 10 4.99 -13.57 3.88
CA GLY A 10 6.22 -13.64 3.08
C GLY A 10 6.94 -12.30 2.83
N PHE A 11 6.65 -11.23 3.57
CA PHE A 11 7.35 -9.95 3.36
C PHE A 11 8.83 -10.02 3.74
N GLU A 12 9.69 -9.64 2.80
CA GLU A 12 11.12 -9.37 3.01
C GLU A 12 11.44 -7.94 2.53
N PRO A 13 12.25 -7.16 3.28
CA PRO A 13 12.71 -5.85 2.85
C PRO A 13 13.83 -6.00 1.81
N ARG A 14 13.48 -6.46 0.61
CA ARG A 14 14.41 -6.68 -0.50
C ARG A 14 13.70 -6.45 -1.83
N VAL A 15 14.32 -5.69 -2.74
CA VAL A 15 13.79 -5.48 -4.09
C VAL A 15 13.59 -6.82 -4.81
N GLY A 16 12.44 -6.98 -5.48
CA GLY A 16 11.99 -8.22 -6.12
C GLY A 16 11.34 -9.23 -5.17
N ALA A 17 11.34 -8.99 -3.85
CA ALA A 17 10.64 -9.85 -2.91
C ALA A 17 9.13 -9.76 -3.11
N ARG A 18 8.48 -10.92 -3.19
CA ARG A 18 7.03 -11.03 -3.33
C ARG A 18 6.39 -11.40 -2.01
N PHE A 19 5.27 -10.76 -1.72
CA PHE A 19 4.51 -10.98 -0.50
C PHE A 19 3.03 -10.73 -0.77
N SER A 20 2.18 -11.13 0.17
CA SER A 20 0.76 -10.82 0.10
C SER A 20 0.27 -10.09 1.33
N LEU A 21 -0.82 -9.34 1.17
CA LEU A 21 -1.52 -8.68 2.27
C LEU A 21 -2.95 -9.23 2.36
N ALA A 22 -3.33 -9.72 3.53
CA ALA A 22 -4.67 -10.22 3.79
C ALA A 22 -5.62 -9.07 4.20
N ALA A 23 -6.72 -8.96 3.47
CA ALA A 23 -7.81 -8.00 3.66
C ALA A 23 -9.17 -8.70 3.68
N LYS A 24 -10.24 -7.93 3.89
CA LYS A 24 -11.61 -8.44 3.70
C LYS A 24 -11.98 -8.36 2.22
N PRO A 25 -12.54 -9.43 1.63
CA PRO A 25 -13.11 -9.37 0.28
C PRO A 25 -14.15 -8.25 0.17
N ILE A 26 -14.23 -7.62 -1.00
CA ILE A 26 -15.26 -6.61 -1.29
C ILE A 26 -15.92 -7.00 -2.61
N GLU A 27 -16.98 -7.81 -2.51
CA GLU A 27 -17.71 -8.35 -3.67
C GLU A 27 -18.23 -7.25 -4.59
N ALA A 28 -18.66 -6.12 -4.04
CA ALA A 28 -19.18 -4.98 -4.80
C ALA A 28 -18.20 -4.41 -5.84
N VAL A 29 -16.90 -4.67 -5.68
CA VAL A 29 -15.85 -4.24 -6.62
C VAL A 29 -15.00 -5.41 -7.13
N GLY A 30 -15.43 -6.65 -6.89
CA GLY A 30 -14.69 -7.86 -7.31
C GLY A 30 -13.34 -8.05 -6.63
N PHE A 31 -13.12 -7.45 -5.44
CA PHE A 31 -11.87 -7.58 -4.71
C PHE A 31 -11.84 -8.91 -3.91
N SER A 32 -10.83 -9.75 -4.17
CA SER A 32 -10.70 -11.11 -3.62
C SER A 32 -10.39 -11.16 -2.13
N GLY A 33 -9.92 -10.05 -1.56
CA GLY A 33 -9.46 -10.01 -0.17
C GLY A 33 -7.97 -10.29 0.00
N THR A 34 -7.23 -10.56 -1.09
CA THR A 34 -5.78 -10.74 -1.05
C THR A 34 -5.12 -9.77 -2.02
N VAL A 35 -4.17 -8.99 -1.52
CA VAL A 35 -3.33 -8.13 -2.36
C VAL A 35 -2.01 -8.86 -2.62
N ALA A 36 -1.65 -9.03 -3.88
CA ALA A 36 -0.33 -9.48 -4.31
C ALA A 36 0.59 -8.27 -4.48
N CYS A 37 1.79 -8.35 -3.88
CA CYS A 37 2.76 -7.27 -3.87
C CYS A 37 4.15 -7.79 -4.26
N GLU A 38 4.89 -6.95 -4.98
CA GLU A 38 6.32 -7.10 -5.22
C GLU A 38 7.04 -5.83 -4.79
N VAL A 39 8.13 -5.94 -4.02
CA VAL A 39 8.95 -4.79 -3.65
C VAL A 39 9.68 -4.27 -4.88
N LEU A 40 9.37 -3.04 -5.29
CA LEU A 40 9.90 -2.41 -6.49
C LEU A 40 11.11 -1.53 -6.19
N GLU A 41 11.09 -0.86 -5.05
CA GLU A 41 12.17 0.06 -4.62
C GLU A 41 12.32 0.00 -3.11
N LEU A 42 13.57 0.02 -2.66
CA LEU A 42 13.91 0.08 -1.24
C LEU A 42 15.20 0.88 -1.06
N VAL A 43 15.10 1.99 -0.33
CA VAL A 43 16.24 2.81 0.10
C VAL A 43 16.11 2.95 1.60
N GLU A 44 16.90 2.22 2.37
CA GLU A 44 16.79 2.27 3.84
C GLU A 44 17.46 3.53 4.42
N PRO A 45 16.83 4.26 5.35
CA PRO A 45 15.47 4.11 5.88
C PRO A 45 14.45 5.03 5.19
N GLU A 46 14.74 5.53 4.00
CA GLU A 46 14.03 6.64 3.36
C GLU A 46 12.81 6.27 2.53
N LEU A 47 12.78 5.10 1.90
CA LEU A 47 11.78 4.77 0.89
C LEU A 47 11.54 3.27 0.79
N ILE A 48 10.26 2.90 0.71
CA ILE A 48 9.84 1.61 0.18
C ILE A 48 8.69 1.83 -0.81
N SER A 49 8.78 1.19 -1.98
CA SER A 49 7.72 1.12 -2.98
C SER A 49 7.43 -0.33 -3.34
N PHE A 50 6.15 -0.69 -3.49
CA PHE A 50 5.74 -2.03 -3.90
C PHE A 50 4.50 -2.00 -4.80
N SER A 51 4.34 -3.02 -5.65
CA SER A 51 3.15 -3.17 -6.49
C SER A 51 1.91 -3.46 -5.65
N TRP A 52 0.74 -3.12 -6.18
CA TRP A 52 -0.54 -3.31 -5.50
C TRP A 52 -1.56 -3.91 -6.45
N ASP A 53 -1.66 -5.23 -6.46
CA ASP A 53 -2.58 -5.95 -7.34
C ASP A 53 -3.53 -6.84 -6.54
N ASP A 54 -4.76 -7.01 -7.01
CA ASP A 54 -5.59 -8.10 -6.49
C ASP A 54 -4.97 -9.44 -6.90
N ALA A 55 -4.85 -10.38 -5.98
CA ALA A 55 -4.26 -11.70 -6.27
C ALA A 55 -5.06 -12.51 -7.31
N ALA A 56 -6.33 -12.19 -7.53
CA ALA A 56 -7.21 -12.76 -8.54
C ALA A 56 -7.31 -11.89 -9.82
N ALA A 57 -6.55 -10.79 -9.93
CA ALA A 57 -6.52 -9.99 -11.15
C ALA A 57 -5.89 -10.79 -12.30
N ALA A 58 -6.51 -10.73 -13.48
CA ALA A 58 -6.00 -11.38 -14.68
C ALA A 58 -4.74 -10.70 -15.23
N GLU A 59 -4.62 -9.39 -15.03
CA GLU A 59 -3.52 -8.57 -15.51
C GLU A 59 -3.03 -7.63 -14.39
N PRO A 60 -1.74 -7.27 -14.37
CA PRO A 60 -1.23 -6.26 -13.43
C PRO A 60 -1.94 -4.92 -13.64
N SER A 61 -2.39 -4.30 -12.55
CA SER A 61 -3.02 -2.98 -12.55
C SER A 61 -2.03 -1.85 -12.86
N GLY A 62 -0.73 -2.11 -12.68
CA GLY A 62 0.32 -1.09 -12.71
C GLY A 62 0.30 -0.16 -11.49
N TRP A 63 -0.48 -0.49 -10.45
CA TRP A 63 -0.57 0.33 -9.25
C TRP A 63 0.64 0.15 -8.35
N VAL A 64 1.11 1.26 -7.80
CA VAL A 64 2.30 1.31 -6.94
C VAL A 64 2.00 2.12 -5.69
N VAL A 65 2.27 1.52 -4.54
CA VAL A 65 2.23 2.16 -3.24
C VAL A 65 3.65 2.50 -2.80
N SER A 66 3.85 3.73 -2.33
CA SER A 66 5.14 4.23 -1.85
C SER A 66 4.99 4.91 -0.49
N PHE A 67 5.90 4.59 0.42
CA PHE A 67 6.09 5.26 1.71
C PHE A 67 7.48 5.92 1.70
N ALA A 68 7.52 7.25 1.61
CA ALA A 68 8.76 8.01 1.66
C ALA A 68 8.87 8.76 3.00
N LEU A 69 10.00 8.61 3.67
CA LEU A 69 10.32 9.24 4.94
C LEU A 69 11.27 10.42 4.73
N ARG A 70 10.94 11.54 5.37
CA ARG A 70 11.77 12.75 5.36
C ARG A 70 11.92 13.25 6.80
N PRO A 71 13.15 13.59 7.25
CA PRO A 71 13.32 14.26 8.52
C PRO A 71 12.54 15.58 8.53
N GLU A 72 11.81 15.86 9.62
CA GLU A 72 11.08 17.12 9.79
C GLU A 72 11.16 17.57 11.26
N GLY A 73 12.06 18.53 11.52
CA GLY A 73 12.33 19.02 12.87
C GLY A 73 12.80 17.91 13.81
N ARG A 74 11.99 17.60 14.83
CA ARG A 74 12.26 16.51 15.80
C ARG A 74 11.57 15.19 15.44
N GLY A 75 10.89 15.12 14.30
CA GLY A 75 10.13 13.95 13.87
C GLY A 75 10.44 13.55 12.44
N THR A 76 9.57 12.70 11.91
CA THR A 76 9.65 12.20 10.54
C THR A 76 8.34 12.49 9.84
N ARG A 77 8.43 13.16 8.69
CA ARG A 77 7.31 13.33 7.78
C ARG A 77 7.22 12.12 6.87
N LEU A 78 6.04 11.51 6.83
CA LEU A 78 5.69 10.46 5.87
C LEU A 78 4.98 11.06 4.66
N LEU A 79 5.48 10.79 3.47
CA LEU A 79 4.80 11.03 2.21
C LEU A 79 4.29 9.69 1.67
N PHE A 80 2.97 9.52 1.71
CA PHE A 80 2.30 8.35 1.15
C PHE A 80 1.82 8.65 -0.28
N THR A 81 2.14 7.76 -1.21
CA THR A 81 1.65 7.83 -2.59
C THR A 81 1.03 6.50 -3.00
N HIS A 82 -0.14 6.54 -3.63
CA HIS A 82 -0.68 5.42 -4.39
C HIS A 82 -1.00 5.89 -5.81
N ARG A 83 -0.23 5.39 -6.79
CA ARG A 83 -0.25 5.83 -8.18
C ARG A 83 -0.56 4.68 -9.14
N GLY A 84 -0.82 5.00 -10.40
CA GLY A 84 -1.11 4.03 -11.47
C GLY A 84 -2.59 3.94 -11.86
N PHE A 85 -3.45 4.70 -11.20
CA PHE A 85 -4.86 4.80 -11.60
C PHE A 85 -4.99 5.48 -12.96
N ASP A 86 -5.62 4.79 -13.91
CA ASP A 86 -5.99 5.34 -15.21
C ASP A 86 -7.06 6.44 -15.04
N PRO A 87 -6.78 7.71 -15.41
CA PRO A 87 -7.71 8.81 -15.26
C PRO A 87 -8.96 8.67 -16.15
N ASP A 88 -8.84 7.96 -17.28
CA ASP A 88 -9.90 7.78 -18.26
C ASP A 88 -10.79 6.57 -17.94
N SER A 89 -10.40 5.75 -16.96
CA SER A 89 -11.18 4.59 -16.49
C SER A 89 -12.07 4.95 -15.30
N PRO A 90 -13.41 4.96 -15.46
CA PRO A 90 -14.33 5.21 -14.34
C PRO A 90 -14.16 4.18 -13.21
N ALA A 91 -13.75 2.96 -13.54
CA ALA A 91 -13.47 1.92 -12.54
C ALA A 91 -12.23 2.26 -11.71
N ALA A 92 -11.12 2.66 -12.36
CA ALA A 92 -9.90 3.06 -11.66
C ALA A 92 -10.14 4.29 -10.77
N GLN A 93 -10.93 5.27 -11.25
CA GLN A 93 -11.29 6.46 -10.48
C GLN A 93 -12.18 6.14 -9.25
N ARG A 94 -13.09 5.17 -9.36
CA ARG A 94 -13.86 4.65 -8.21
C ARG A 94 -12.94 3.96 -7.21
N SER A 95 -12.04 3.08 -7.66
CA SER A 95 -11.06 2.40 -6.80
C SER A 95 -10.17 3.41 -6.08
N ARG A 96 -9.68 4.45 -6.76
CA ARG A 96 -8.91 5.55 -6.17
C ARG A 96 -9.65 6.22 -5.02
N THR A 97 -10.95 6.47 -5.20
CA THR A 97 -11.79 7.11 -4.17
C THR A 97 -11.98 6.20 -2.95
N ILE A 98 -12.31 4.93 -3.18
CA ILE A 98 -12.51 3.93 -2.10
C ILE A 98 -11.21 3.74 -1.31
N MET A 99 -10.11 3.49 -2.01
CA MET A 99 -8.80 3.27 -1.39
C MET A 99 -8.28 4.53 -0.70
N GLY A 100 -8.50 5.72 -1.27
CA GLY A 100 -8.13 6.98 -0.64
C GLY A 100 -8.71 7.15 0.77
N ASN A 101 -9.96 6.70 0.98
CA ASN A 101 -10.56 6.71 2.32
C ASN A 101 -9.93 5.68 3.26
N GLY A 102 -9.57 4.50 2.76
CA GLY A 102 -8.86 3.47 3.51
C GLY A 102 -7.47 3.93 3.96
N TRP A 103 -6.71 4.54 3.04
CA TRP A 103 -5.34 5.01 3.29
C TRP A 103 -5.27 6.08 4.37
N ARG A 104 -6.25 7.00 4.44
CA ARG A 104 -6.31 8.00 5.52
C ARG A 104 -6.32 7.35 6.91
N ARG A 105 -7.05 6.25 7.07
CA ARG A 105 -7.13 5.51 8.34
C ARG A 105 -5.82 4.76 8.63
N ILE A 106 -5.25 4.12 7.62
CA ILE A 106 -3.99 3.37 7.72
C ILE A 106 -2.82 4.30 8.10
N VAL A 107 -2.71 5.47 7.47
CA VAL A 107 -1.64 6.43 7.76
C VAL A 107 -1.77 7.00 9.18
N ALA A 108 -3.00 7.25 9.65
CA ALA A 108 -3.22 7.64 11.04
C ALA A 108 -2.76 6.54 12.03
N ALA A 109 -3.16 5.28 11.79
CA ALA A 109 -2.75 4.14 12.62
C ALA A 109 -1.23 3.91 12.61
N LEU A 110 -0.55 4.23 11.50
CA LEU A 110 0.92 4.21 11.44
C LEU A 110 1.53 5.28 12.35
N GLY A 111 0.97 6.49 12.38
CA GLY A 111 1.37 7.53 13.32
C GLY A 111 1.26 7.07 14.77
N ASP A 112 0.12 6.48 15.15
CA ASP A 112 -0.10 5.94 16.50
C ASP A 112 0.88 4.80 16.82
N ALA A 113 1.11 3.89 15.87
CA ALA A 113 2.01 2.76 16.04
C ALA A 113 3.47 3.20 16.21
N ALA A 114 3.88 4.28 15.53
CA ALA A 114 5.21 4.86 15.62
C ALA A 114 5.41 5.65 16.93
N ALA A 115 4.38 6.34 17.43
CA ALA A 115 4.44 7.04 18.71
C ALA A 115 4.53 6.09 19.92
N ALA A 116 4.06 4.85 19.76
CA ALA A 116 4.09 3.80 20.78
C ALA A 116 5.30 2.85 20.67
N ALA A 117 6.28 3.16 19.81
CA ALA A 117 7.46 2.34 19.55
C ALA A 117 8.71 2.83 20.30
#